data_AF-A0AAE0DFM2-F1
#
_entry.id   AF-A0AAE0DFM2-F1
#
_cell.length_a   1.000
_cell.length_b   1.000
_cell.length_c   1.000
_cell.angle_alpha   90.00
_cell.angle_beta   90.00
_cell.angle_gamma   90.00
#
_symmetry.space_group_name_H-M   'P 1'
#
loop_
_entity.id
_entity.type
_entity.pdbx_description
1 polymer ?
#
loop_
_entity_poly.entity_id
_entity_poly.type
_entity_poly.pdbx_seq_one_letter_code
_entity_poly.pdbx_strand_id
1 'polypeptide(L)'
;MQKVLDLSIILSQSEDNRLNASNSGEENTIDQPTLSTFGPHFFRAQRTPFQGLPQLSPEIRANASYQRWGVSTLRSVRKTAEVKEDPPESQRHLQFINSFPKRVNFQTDVVSIPQQSSIDKFVVNVWEQIHGSISLDSQNLLEQWQLIVMTATTDIDDAGKTYFPEQLEFSQLQASSAEGTLNEVEIEGIFNRGNVFCRKITEIGRAYRLIEVIVQARWIEHFDLFVELLAIAKPDMSRAKRRKARLIQTCNDFGWSEKELRNKMAIWRGYKDIKDAGGWAALVFSGRGLYRFCKYRVGFDPNSMQRLRCVRPQIEVAADTLHPTWRHLLMIVGERTQHQFSGHPHDWVVHKDGSVPVPLRSTYLEYDPYFSFEQLEHSVIDMSAWGTDDPRWVPPVNVVAGVQDIHTCQLCGREQSEDPGSNSCHCFPTLFGSGRRSPCPVQVFRTFDRRNNGLMALCPFERGAAIGEFVGLITRDLQNIDVMDSSTGIRAYQIWQGRQGNFTRFINHSCQSNAEFQQFVWMSTQRIILVSKGIEAGHEVTVKYSEATGLVRTKAVSTESHIAGTRVHLDGEK
;
A
#
# COMPACT_ATOMS: atom_id res chain seq x y z
N MET A 1 25.23 38.17 33.37
CA MET A 1 25.07 37.03 34.30
C MET A 1 23.76 36.33 33.96
N GLN A 2 23.77 35.40 33.00
CA GLN A 2 22.62 34.51 32.74
C GLN A 2 23.15 33.30 31.98
N LYS A 3 23.29 32.17 32.67
CA LYS A 3 23.75 30.90 32.11
C LYS A 3 22.58 30.22 31.41
N VAL A 4 22.67 30.09 30.09
CA VAL A 4 21.92 29.11 29.31
C VAL A 4 22.58 27.76 29.55
N LEU A 5 21.82 26.80 30.09
CA LEU A 5 22.27 25.42 30.23
C LEU A 5 22.03 24.70 28.90
N ASP A 6 23.14 24.39 28.22
CA ASP A 6 23.21 23.55 27.04
C ASP A 6 23.03 22.08 27.47
N LEU A 7 21.94 21.45 27.02
CA LEU A 7 21.55 20.07 27.37
C LEU A 7 22.06 19.02 26.37
N SER A 8 23.03 19.38 25.52
CA SER A 8 23.61 18.48 24.52
C SER A 8 24.67 17.49 25.04
N ILE A 9 25.04 17.53 26.32
CA ILE A 9 26.23 16.80 26.84
C ILE A 9 25.93 15.49 27.60
N ILE A 10 24.67 15.06 27.78
CA ILE A 10 24.36 13.86 28.61
C ILE A 10 24.16 12.55 27.80
N LEU A 11 24.37 12.54 26.48
CA LEU A 11 24.17 11.32 25.66
C LEU A 11 25.37 10.83 24.83
N SER A 12 26.61 11.20 25.15
CA SER A 12 27.78 10.67 24.44
C SER A 12 28.96 10.30 25.37
N GLN A 13 28.77 9.32 26.25
CA GLN A 13 29.90 8.62 26.89
C GLN A 13 29.56 7.15 27.16
N SER A 14 29.61 6.31 26.12
CA SER A 14 30.00 4.90 26.27
C SER A 14 30.32 4.30 24.91
N GLU A 15 31.47 4.64 24.33
CA GLU A 15 32.15 3.81 23.33
C GLU A 15 33.50 4.46 23.06
N ASP A 16 34.51 4.04 23.83
CA ASP A 16 35.91 3.99 23.40
C ASP A 16 36.73 3.33 24.51
N ASN A 17 36.82 2.00 24.43
CA ASN A 17 37.93 1.26 24.99
C ASN A 17 37.98 -0.13 24.35
N ARG A 18 38.79 -0.27 23.30
CA ARG A 18 39.86 -1.28 23.19
C ARG A 18 40.33 -1.45 21.75
N LEU A 19 41.63 -1.20 21.54
CA LEU A 19 42.41 -1.83 20.49
C LEU A 19 43.53 -2.67 21.12
N ASN A 20 43.72 -3.85 20.52
CA ASN A 20 44.93 -4.66 20.41
C ASN A 20 45.43 -5.47 21.62
N ALA A 21 45.33 -6.80 21.51
CA ALA A 21 46.51 -7.67 21.43
C ALA A 21 46.13 -9.10 20.99
N SER A 22 47.07 -9.70 20.27
CA SER A 22 47.11 -10.97 19.56
C SER A 22 47.51 -12.19 20.41
N ASN A 23 47.27 -13.38 19.82
CA ASN A 23 48.00 -14.67 19.91
C ASN A 23 47.60 -15.80 20.89
N SER A 24 47.77 -17.01 20.34
CA SER A 24 47.80 -18.39 20.89
C SER A 24 46.49 -18.94 21.49
N GLY A 25 45.98 -20.13 21.16
CA GLY A 25 46.62 -21.36 20.68
C GLY A 25 46.63 -22.38 21.83
N GLU A 26 46.06 -23.58 21.60
CA GLU A 26 46.07 -24.78 22.47
C GLU A 26 45.23 -24.70 23.77
N GLU A 27 44.60 -25.73 24.34
CA GLU A 27 44.21 -27.10 23.99
C GLU A 27 43.30 -27.58 25.15
N ASN A 28 42.45 -28.57 24.91
CA ASN A 28 42.16 -29.68 25.83
C ASN A 28 41.25 -29.56 27.08
N THR A 29 40.05 -30.17 26.89
CA THR A 29 39.45 -31.32 27.61
C THR A 29 38.72 -31.21 28.96
N ILE A 30 37.65 -32.03 29.00
CA ILE A 30 37.15 -32.91 30.09
C ILE A 30 35.86 -32.52 30.84
N ASP A 31 34.84 -33.31 30.50
CA ASP A 31 33.85 -34.04 31.32
C ASP A 31 32.65 -33.36 32.00
N GLN A 32 31.47 -33.85 31.57
CA GLN A 32 30.23 -33.93 32.33
C GLN A 32 30.40 -34.81 33.59
N PRO A 33 29.49 -34.76 34.59
CA PRO A 33 28.28 -35.61 34.49
C PRO A 33 26.99 -35.06 35.15
N THR A 34 25.86 -35.44 34.53
CA THR A 34 24.52 -35.79 35.06
C THR A 34 24.10 -35.39 36.50
N LEU A 35 22.86 -34.90 36.66
CA LEU A 35 21.77 -35.69 37.26
C LEU A 35 20.38 -35.03 37.07
N SER A 36 19.37 -35.86 37.27
CA SER A 36 17.98 -35.76 36.83
C SER A 36 16.98 -35.56 37.98
N THR A 37 15.75 -35.18 37.59
CA THR A 37 14.45 -35.51 38.22
C THR A 37 14.01 -34.73 39.46
N PHE A 38 12.85 -34.07 39.40
CA PHE A 38 11.65 -34.32 40.25
C PHE A 38 10.50 -33.37 39.84
N GLY A 39 9.36 -33.95 39.42
CA GLY A 39 8.05 -33.28 39.42
C GLY A 39 7.44 -33.24 40.83
N PRO A 40 6.25 -32.64 41.04
CA PRO A 40 5.03 -33.39 40.73
C PRO A 40 3.80 -32.55 40.25
N HIS A 41 2.71 -33.30 40.08
CA HIS A 41 1.44 -33.10 39.39
C HIS A 41 0.30 -32.32 40.13
N PHE A 42 -0.63 -31.82 39.30
CA PHE A 42 -2.11 -31.72 39.40
C PHE A 42 -2.81 -30.93 40.56
N PHE A 43 -3.72 -30.02 40.18
CA PHE A 43 -5.19 -30.22 40.30
C PHE A 43 -5.99 -29.24 39.41
N ARG A 44 -6.98 -29.80 38.71
CA ARG A 44 -7.99 -29.16 37.85
C ARG A 44 -9.34 -29.28 38.56
N ALA A 45 -10.15 -28.23 38.60
CA ALA A 45 -11.54 -28.29 39.07
C ALA A 45 -12.50 -27.68 38.04
N GLN A 46 -13.42 -28.50 37.56
CA GLN A 46 -14.67 -28.11 36.88
C GLN A 46 -15.75 -27.81 37.92
N ARG A 47 -16.70 -26.91 37.62
CA ARG A 47 -18.08 -26.93 38.14
C ARG A 47 -19.02 -26.04 37.29
N THR A 48 -20.17 -26.61 36.91
CA THR A 48 -21.48 -26.01 36.59
C THR A 48 -22.54 -26.96 37.18
N PRO A 49 -23.88 -26.71 37.15
CA PRO A 49 -24.70 -25.49 36.98
C PRO A 49 -25.73 -25.31 38.14
N PHE A 50 -26.54 -24.24 38.17
CA PHE A 50 -27.97 -24.28 38.61
C PHE A 50 -28.73 -22.97 38.31
N GLN A 51 -30.02 -23.12 37.99
CA GLN A 51 -31.05 -22.12 37.64
C GLN A 51 -31.75 -21.52 38.87
N GLY A 52 -32.41 -20.36 38.69
CA GLY A 52 -33.48 -19.86 39.59
C GLY A 52 -33.94 -18.42 39.29
N LEU A 53 -35.17 -18.29 38.76
CA LEU A 53 -35.96 -17.07 38.53
C LEU A 53 -36.43 -16.40 39.84
N PRO A 54 -36.81 -15.10 39.84
CA PRO A 54 -38.25 -14.79 39.89
C PRO A 54 -38.71 -13.58 39.05
N GLN A 55 -39.96 -13.65 38.59
CA GLN A 55 -40.81 -12.55 38.09
C GLN A 55 -41.31 -11.69 39.26
N LEU A 56 -41.53 -10.38 39.01
CA LEU A 56 -42.65 -9.59 39.54
C LEU A 56 -42.79 -8.27 38.75
N SER A 57 -44.05 -7.85 38.60
CA SER A 57 -44.66 -6.87 37.69
C SER A 57 -44.32 -5.40 37.97
N PRO A 58 -44.76 -4.46 37.10
CA PRO A 58 -45.31 -3.22 37.65
C PRO A 58 -46.57 -2.70 36.92
N GLU A 59 -47.57 -2.32 37.71
CA GLU A 59 -48.70 -1.45 37.32
C GLU A 59 -48.64 -0.11 38.10
N ILE A 60 -48.72 0.97 37.32
CA ILE A 60 -49.63 2.13 37.47
C ILE A 60 -49.38 3.24 38.53
N ARG A 61 -49.16 4.46 37.97
CA ARG A 61 -49.47 5.86 38.42
C ARG A 61 -48.79 6.38 39.68
N ALA A 62 -48.60 7.68 39.92
CA ALA A 62 -48.62 8.99 39.24
C ALA A 62 -48.13 9.97 40.34
N ASN A 63 -47.41 11.08 40.14
CA ASN A 63 -47.91 12.35 39.60
C ASN A 63 -46.84 13.45 39.81
N ALA A 64 -46.83 14.43 38.89
CA ALA A 64 -46.55 15.89 39.02
C ALA A 64 -45.21 16.37 39.62
N SER A 65 -44.53 17.42 39.16
CA SER A 65 -44.75 18.56 38.22
C SER A 65 -43.40 19.31 38.15
N TYR A 66 -42.93 19.92 37.06
CA TYR A 66 -43.30 21.25 36.50
C TYR A 66 -42.67 21.37 35.08
N GLN A 67 -43.46 21.59 34.02
CA GLN A 67 -43.63 22.84 33.21
C GLN A 67 -42.36 23.39 32.51
N ARG A 68 -42.29 23.85 31.24
CA ARG A 68 -43.20 24.08 30.07
C ARG A 68 -42.24 24.37 28.86
N TRP A 69 -42.38 23.72 27.70
CA TRP A 69 -43.11 24.11 26.45
C TRP A 69 -42.44 25.10 25.47
N GLY A 70 -42.40 24.66 24.20
CA GLY A 70 -42.19 25.45 22.99
C GLY A 70 -42.32 24.57 21.73
N VAL A 71 -43.55 24.37 21.26
CA VAL A 71 -43.95 23.65 20.03
C VAL A 71 -44.24 24.68 18.93
N SER A 72 -43.96 24.37 17.66
CA SER A 72 -44.81 24.82 16.56
C SER A 72 -44.92 23.75 15.47
N THR A 73 -46.17 23.38 15.21
CA THR A 73 -46.68 22.44 14.21
C THR A 73 -47.62 23.21 13.28
N LEU A 74 -47.64 22.91 11.98
CA LEU A 74 -48.84 23.04 11.15
C LEU A 74 -48.97 21.85 10.19
N ARG A 75 -50.23 21.43 10.00
CA ARG A 75 -50.74 20.13 9.51
C ARG A 75 -51.02 20.06 8.01
N SER A 76 -51.20 18.81 7.56
CA SER A 76 -51.69 18.32 6.25
C SER A 76 -53.23 18.41 6.06
N VAL A 77 -53.69 18.56 4.80
CA VAL A 77 -55.07 18.32 4.33
C VAL A 77 -55.06 17.60 2.95
N ARG A 78 -56.08 16.76 2.71
CA ARG A 78 -56.31 15.80 1.61
C ARG A 78 -56.90 16.39 0.29
N LYS A 79 -56.72 15.60 -0.79
CA LYS A 79 -57.19 15.62 -2.20
C LYS A 79 -58.64 16.07 -2.52
N THR A 80 -58.89 16.72 -3.68
CA THR A 80 -59.42 16.14 -4.96
C THR A 80 -59.72 17.20 -6.06
N ALA A 81 -59.69 16.73 -7.33
CA ALA A 81 -60.32 17.24 -8.57
C ALA A 81 -59.44 17.90 -9.68
N GLU A 82 -59.67 17.42 -10.92
CA GLU A 82 -59.03 17.70 -12.22
C GLU A 82 -59.53 18.99 -12.91
N VAL A 83 -58.77 19.55 -13.87
CA VAL A 83 -59.15 19.86 -15.28
C VAL A 83 -58.00 20.61 -16.00
N LYS A 84 -57.84 20.30 -17.31
CA LYS A 84 -56.84 20.70 -18.32
C LYS A 84 -56.83 22.18 -18.72
N GLU A 85 -55.67 22.68 -19.18
CA GLU A 85 -55.45 23.43 -20.44
C GLU A 85 -53.93 23.59 -20.76
N ASP A 86 -53.52 23.37 -22.02
CA ASP A 86 -52.16 23.48 -22.62
C ASP A 86 -52.11 24.69 -23.61
N PRO A 87 -50.99 25.01 -24.33
CA PRO A 87 -49.82 25.85 -24.01
C PRO A 87 -49.71 27.06 -25.01
N PRO A 88 -48.59 27.83 -25.10
CA PRO A 88 -47.57 27.49 -26.11
C PRO A 88 -46.10 27.97 -25.86
N GLU A 89 -45.19 27.42 -26.69
CA GLU A 89 -43.90 27.92 -27.23
C GLU A 89 -42.76 28.30 -26.25
N SER A 90 -41.50 27.84 -26.36
CA SER A 90 -40.73 27.23 -27.44
C SER A 90 -39.44 26.64 -26.82
N GLN A 91 -39.01 25.43 -27.18
CA GLN A 91 -37.60 25.02 -27.12
C GLN A 91 -37.36 23.69 -27.86
N ARG A 92 -36.24 23.63 -28.57
CA ARG A 92 -35.85 22.60 -29.56
C ARG A 92 -35.76 21.19 -28.94
N HIS A 93 -36.43 20.21 -29.54
CA HIS A 93 -36.32 18.79 -29.21
C HIS A 93 -35.18 18.11 -30.00
N LEU A 94 -34.26 17.45 -29.27
CA LEU A 94 -33.35 16.43 -29.77
C LEU A 94 -33.93 15.05 -29.40
N GLN A 95 -34.28 14.27 -30.40
CA GLN A 95 -34.91 12.97 -30.28
C GLN A 95 -33.85 11.91 -29.92
N PHE A 96 -33.81 11.48 -28.66
CA PHE A 96 -32.98 10.36 -28.21
C PHE A 96 -33.70 9.04 -28.49
N ILE A 97 -33.12 8.22 -29.37
CA ILE A 97 -33.52 6.82 -29.55
C ILE A 97 -33.02 6.01 -28.35
N ASN A 98 -33.97 5.43 -27.62
CA ASN A 98 -33.76 4.60 -26.44
C ASN A 98 -33.26 3.19 -26.81
N SER A 99 -32.00 2.89 -26.50
CA SER A 99 -31.58 1.52 -26.12
C SER A 99 -30.10 1.46 -25.71
N PHE A 100 -29.80 1.85 -24.48
CA PHE A 100 -28.57 1.44 -23.77
C PHE A 100 -28.89 0.19 -22.93
N PRO A 101 -28.03 -0.83 -22.87
CA PRO A 101 -28.26 -2.00 -22.03
C PRO A 101 -28.34 -1.57 -20.56
N LYS A 102 -29.52 -1.75 -19.96
CA LYS A 102 -29.81 -1.45 -18.56
C LYS A 102 -28.95 -2.37 -17.67
N ARG A 103 -28.13 -1.74 -16.83
CA ARG A 103 -27.50 -2.39 -15.67
C ARG A 103 -28.60 -3.07 -14.86
N VAL A 104 -28.50 -4.37 -14.64
CA VAL A 104 -29.44 -5.09 -13.76
C VAL A 104 -29.22 -4.54 -12.35
N ASN A 105 -30.19 -3.77 -11.85
CA ASN A 105 -30.24 -3.36 -10.46
C ASN A 105 -30.48 -4.60 -9.60
N PHE A 106 -29.44 -5.05 -8.89
CA PHE A 106 -29.68 -5.80 -7.66
C PHE A 106 -30.32 -4.84 -6.68
N GLN A 107 -31.63 -5.02 -6.48
CA GLN A 107 -32.40 -4.30 -5.49
C GLN A 107 -32.02 -4.88 -4.12
N THR A 108 -31.03 -4.28 -3.47
CA THR A 108 -30.82 -4.41 -2.04
C THR A 108 -31.26 -3.09 -1.44
N ASP A 109 -32.39 -3.10 -0.70
CA ASP A 109 -32.75 -2.04 0.24
C ASP A 109 -31.65 -1.94 1.30
N VAL A 110 -30.59 -1.22 0.98
CA VAL A 110 -29.54 -0.83 1.91
C VAL A 110 -29.62 0.68 1.98
N VAL A 111 -30.30 1.16 3.02
CA VAL A 111 -30.05 2.48 3.59
C VAL A 111 -28.54 2.70 3.53
N SER A 112 -28.08 3.72 2.82
CA SER A 112 -26.65 4.01 2.68
C SER A 112 -26.11 4.45 4.04
N ILE A 113 -25.81 3.47 4.90
CA ILE A 113 -25.10 3.66 6.14
C ILE A 113 -23.71 4.15 5.74
N PRO A 114 -23.25 5.32 6.20
CA PRO A 114 -21.88 5.78 5.96
C PRO A 114 -20.91 4.68 6.41
N GLN A 115 -20.32 3.99 5.45
CA GLN A 115 -19.46 2.86 5.74
C GLN A 115 -18.22 3.40 6.46
N GLN A 116 -18.20 3.20 7.77
CA GLN A 116 -17.18 3.65 8.69
C GLN A 116 -15.76 3.36 8.16
N SER A 117 -14.86 4.33 8.30
CA SER A 117 -13.45 4.17 7.96
C SER A 117 -12.85 3.10 8.86
N SER A 118 -12.68 1.87 8.35
CA SER A 118 -12.01 0.79 9.06
C SER A 118 -10.49 0.91 8.93
N ILE A 119 -9.76 0.24 9.82
CA ILE A 119 -8.30 0.12 9.69
C ILE A 119 -7.90 -0.52 8.34
N ASP A 120 -8.74 -1.39 7.80
CA ASP A 120 -8.49 -2.09 6.53
C ASP A 120 -8.51 -1.12 5.35
N LYS A 121 -9.50 -0.22 5.33
CA LYS A 121 -9.54 0.86 4.34
C LYS A 121 -8.35 1.80 4.48
N PHE A 122 -7.91 2.07 5.70
CA PHE A 122 -6.69 2.85 5.92
C PHE A 122 -5.46 2.14 5.34
N VAL A 123 -5.30 0.84 5.60
CA VAL A 123 -4.18 0.04 5.07
C VAL A 123 -4.23 -0.05 3.54
N VAL A 124 -5.40 -0.26 2.93
CA VAL A 124 -5.55 -0.25 1.47
C VAL A 124 -5.16 1.11 0.89
N ASN A 125 -5.60 2.22 1.50
CA ASN A 125 -5.18 3.56 1.06
C ASN A 125 -3.64 3.72 1.13
N VAL A 126 -2.99 3.18 2.16
CA VAL A 126 -1.53 3.17 2.28
C VAL A 126 -0.90 2.41 1.11
N TRP A 127 -1.44 1.25 0.74
CA TRP A 127 -0.96 0.48 -0.40
C TRP A 127 -1.15 1.18 -1.74
N GLU A 128 -2.31 1.80 -1.96
CA GLU A 128 -2.61 2.60 -3.14
C GLU A 128 -1.66 3.80 -3.27
N GLN A 129 -1.28 4.40 -2.14
CA GLN A 129 -0.26 5.44 -2.14
C GLN A 129 1.11 4.85 -2.53
N ILE A 130 1.59 3.81 -1.83
CA ILE A 130 2.91 3.23 -2.10
C ILE A 130 3.05 2.73 -3.55
N HIS A 131 2.03 2.08 -4.12
CA HIS A 131 2.09 1.54 -5.47
C HIS A 131 1.60 2.51 -6.55
N GLY A 132 1.09 3.67 -6.13
CA GLY A 132 0.65 4.73 -7.02
C GLY A 132 1.82 5.57 -7.56
N SER A 133 1.49 6.53 -8.41
CA SER A 133 2.45 7.44 -9.05
C SER A 133 2.94 8.57 -8.11
N ILE A 134 3.12 8.31 -6.82
CA ILE A 134 3.66 9.32 -5.91
C ILE A 134 5.14 9.50 -6.24
N SER A 135 5.51 10.70 -6.67
CA SER A 135 6.91 11.12 -6.62
C SER A 135 7.20 11.72 -5.25
N LEU A 136 7.94 10.99 -4.41
CA LEU A 136 8.58 11.55 -3.22
C LEU A 136 9.99 11.98 -3.60
N ASP A 137 10.12 13.05 -4.38
CA ASP A 137 11.43 13.65 -4.62
C ASP A 137 11.89 14.36 -3.34
N SER A 138 12.53 13.59 -2.47
CA SER A 138 12.98 14.07 -1.16
C SER A 138 13.96 15.23 -1.25
N GLN A 139 14.70 15.37 -2.36
CA GLN A 139 15.64 16.47 -2.53
C GLN A 139 14.89 17.79 -2.71
N ASN A 140 13.89 17.82 -3.58
CA ASN A 140 13.02 18.99 -3.75
C ASN A 140 12.25 19.31 -2.45
N LEU A 141 11.80 18.28 -1.73
CA LEU A 141 11.11 18.43 -0.43
C LEU A 141 12.03 18.97 0.67
N LEU A 142 13.29 18.53 0.70
CA LEU A 142 14.28 18.95 1.69
C LEU A 142 14.81 20.36 1.39
N GLU A 143 15.04 20.69 0.12
CA GLU A 143 15.35 22.05 -0.33
C GLU A 143 14.22 23.03 0.04
N GLN A 144 12.97 22.63 -0.20
CA GLN A 144 11.80 23.41 0.25
C GLN A 144 11.77 23.55 1.78
N TRP A 145 12.09 22.49 2.53
CA TRP A 145 12.16 22.57 3.99
C TRP A 145 13.29 23.46 4.49
N GLN A 146 14.47 23.37 3.90
CA GLN A 146 15.59 24.26 4.21
C GLN A 146 15.21 25.72 3.95
N LEU A 147 14.48 26.00 2.86
CA LEU A 147 13.96 27.33 2.57
C LEU A 147 12.94 27.82 3.61
N ILE A 148 12.01 26.96 4.06
CA ILE A 148 11.05 27.28 5.13
C ILE A 148 11.76 27.55 6.46
N VAL A 149 12.75 26.73 6.81
CA VAL A 149 13.53 26.91 8.04
C VAL A 149 14.33 28.20 7.97
N MET A 150 15.01 28.48 6.85
CA MET A 150 15.76 29.72 6.65
C MET A 150 14.84 30.95 6.78
N THR A 151 13.67 30.93 6.16
CA THR A 151 12.68 32.02 6.25
C THR A 151 12.02 32.16 7.63
N ALA A 152 11.90 31.07 8.40
CA ALA A 152 11.41 31.10 9.77
C ALA A 152 12.47 31.54 10.80
N THR A 153 13.76 31.43 10.47
CA THR A 153 14.89 31.84 11.32
C THR A 153 15.44 33.23 11.02
N THR A 154 15.11 33.82 9.87
CA THR A 154 15.37 35.24 9.61
C THR A 154 14.38 36.07 10.41
N ASP A 155 14.87 36.67 11.50
CA ASP A 155 14.17 37.76 12.17
C ASP A 155 13.72 38.80 11.15
N ILE A 156 12.56 39.39 11.42
CA ILE A 156 11.92 40.47 10.66
C ILE A 156 12.88 41.66 10.64
N ASP A 157 13.77 41.70 9.65
CA ASP A 157 14.45 42.92 9.25
C ASP A 157 14.33 43.10 7.73
N ASP A 158 13.58 44.15 7.42
CA ASP A 158 13.44 44.97 6.22
C ASP A 158 13.27 44.35 4.82
N ALA A 159 12.32 44.94 4.10
CA ALA A 159 11.84 44.60 2.75
C ALA A 159 11.04 43.28 2.61
N GLY A 160 9.71 43.42 2.65
CA GLY A 160 8.69 42.40 2.33
C GLY A 160 8.74 41.86 0.89
N LYS A 161 9.84 41.23 0.50
CA LYS A 161 9.87 40.31 -0.64
C LYS A 161 9.65 38.91 -0.09
N THR A 162 8.40 38.46 -0.15
CA THR A 162 8.07 37.04 -0.03
C THR A 162 8.87 36.32 -1.13
N TYR A 163 9.93 35.61 -0.76
CA TYR A 163 10.68 34.77 -1.69
C TYR A 163 9.76 33.62 -2.12
N PHE A 164 9.01 33.85 -3.18
CA PHE A 164 8.40 32.75 -3.92
C PHE A 164 9.53 31.95 -4.57
N PRO A 165 9.53 30.61 -4.48
CA PRO A 165 10.55 29.80 -5.12
C PRO A 165 10.67 30.17 -6.60
N GLU A 166 11.87 30.47 -7.06
CA GLU A 166 12.20 30.76 -8.48
C GLU A 166 11.75 29.61 -9.42
N GLN A 167 11.53 28.41 -8.85
CA GLN A 167 10.99 27.23 -9.52
C GLN A 167 9.50 27.32 -9.91
N LEU A 168 8.74 28.24 -9.31
CA LEU A 168 7.36 28.56 -9.65
C LEU A 168 7.35 29.75 -10.63
N GLU A 169 7.79 29.51 -11.87
CA GLU A 169 7.77 30.49 -12.96
C GLU A 169 6.35 30.88 -13.36
N PHE A 170 5.66 31.62 -12.48
CA PHE A 170 4.30 32.11 -12.67
C PHE A 170 4.16 32.99 -13.93
N SER A 171 5.26 33.63 -14.33
CA SER A 171 5.43 34.42 -15.55
C SER A 171 5.18 33.62 -16.84
N GLN A 172 5.30 32.29 -16.83
CA GLN A 172 5.08 31.44 -18.03
C GLN A 172 3.61 31.14 -18.33
N LEU A 173 2.69 31.47 -17.41
CA LEU A 173 1.25 31.35 -17.61
C LEU A 173 0.63 32.58 -18.28
N GLN A 174 1.40 33.66 -18.46
CA GLN A 174 0.92 34.86 -19.15
C GLN A 174 0.96 34.64 -20.67
N ALA A 175 -0.18 34.85 -21.32
CA ALA A 175 -0.24 34.98 -22.77
C ALA A 175 0.33 36.33 -23.17
N SER A 176 1.40 36.35 -23.98
CA SER A 176 1.79 37.57 -24.69
C SER A 176 0.89 37.71 -25.92
N SER A 177 -0.20 38.47 -25.85
CA SER A 177 -0.89 38.89 -27.07
C SER A 177 -1.15 40.38 -27.05
N ALA A 178 -0.44 41.11 -27.93
CA ALA A 178 -0.72 42.49 -28.26
C ALA A 178 -1.89 42.62 -29.27
N GLU A 179 -2.40 41.55 -29.87
CA GLU A 179 -3.55 41.60 -30.79
C GLU A 179 -4.46 40.38 -30.59
N GLY A 180 -5.76 40.64 -30.42
CA GLY A 180 -6.71 39.73 -29.78
C GLY A 180 -7.28 38.62 -30.67
N THR A 181 -6.50 37.58 -30.97
CA THR A 181 -7.00 36.20 -31.18
C THR A 181 -5.85 35.22 -30.97
N LEU A 182 -5.91 34.38 -29.92
CA LEU A 182 -4.92 33.33 -29.67
C LEU A 182 -5.15 32.16 -30.65
N ASN A 183 -4.10 31.65 -31.28
CA ASN A 183 -4.21 30.48 -32.16
C ASN A 183 -4.32 29.18 -31.34
N GLU A 184 -4.90 28.12 -31.93
CA GLU A 184 -5.14 26.82 -31.27
C GLU A 184 -3.88 26.22 -30.62
N VAL A 185 -2.73 26.35 -31.29
CA VAL A 185 -1.41 25.92 -30.79
C VAL A 185 -0.97 26.70 -29.54
N GLU A 186 -1.29 28.00 -29.47
CA GLU A 186 -0.96 28.81 -28.29
C GLU A 186 -1.87 28.48 -27.10
N ILE A 187 -3.15 28.22 -27.36
CA ILE A 187 -4.12 27.77 -26.35
C ILE A 187 -3.69 26.41 -25.78
N GLU A 188 -3.32 25.46 -26.63
CA GLU A 188 -2.79 24.16 -26.21
C GLU A 188 -1.49 24.32 -25.39
N GLY A 189 -0.58 25.19 -25.85
CA GLY A 189 0.65 25.50 -25.13
C GLY A 189 0.40 26.10 -23.74
N ILE A 190 -0.55 27.04 -23.61
CA ILE A 190 -0.94 27.62 -22.32
C ILE A 190 -1.58 26.56 -21.42
N PHE A 191 -2.47 25.72 -21.96
CA PHE A 191 -3.11 24.64 -21.20
C PHE A 191 -2.10 23.61 -20.69
N ASN A 192 -1.14 23.19 -21.53
CA ASN A 192 -0.08 22.27 -21.15
C ASN A 192 0.84 22.86 -20.07
N ARG A 193 1.21 24.14 -20.17
CA ARG A 193 1.93 24.84 -19.09
C ARG A 193 1.10 24.93 -17.80
N GLY A 194 -0.20 25.21 -17.92
CA GLY A 194 -1.17 25.17 -16.83
C GLY A 194 -1.22 23.82 -16.12
N ASN A 195 -1.27 22.72 -16.88
CA ASN A 195 -1.27 21.36 -16.33
C ASN A 195 0.02 21.07 -15.54
N VAL A 196 1.18 21.45 -16.09
CA VAL A 196 2.47 21.30 -15.41
C VAL A 196 2.50 22.11 -14.11
N PHE A 197 2.05 23.37 -14.15
CA PHE A 197 2.01 24.23 -12.96
C PHE A 197 1.05 23.71 -11.88
N CYS A 198 -0.17 23.32 -12.26
CA CYS A 198 -1.15 22.70 -11.36
C CYS A 198 -0.60 21.42 -10.71
N ARG A 199 0.12 20.59 -11.47
CA ARG A 199 0.80 19.39 -10.95
C ARG A 199 1.85 19.77 -9.92
N LYS A 200 2.76 20.72 -10.23
CA LYS A 200 3.80 21.21 -9.31
C LYS A 200 3.20 21.74 -8.01
N ILE A 201 2.19 22.60 -8.07
CA ILE A 201 1.51 23.14 -6.87
C ILE A 201 0.84 22.03 -6.06
N THR A 202 0.25 21.03 -6.72
CA THR A 202 -0.36 19.90 -6.04
C THR A 202 0.68 19.03 -5.32
N GLU A 203 1.83 18.79 -5.95
CA GLU A 203 2.97 18.08 -5.37
C GLU A 203 3.56 18.82 -4.16
N ILE A 204 3.72 20.14 -4.29
CA ILE A 204 4.14 21.02 -3.20
C ILE A 204 3.10 20.99 -2.05
N GLY A 205 1.81 21.18 -2.34
CA GLY A 205 0.78 21.13 -1.28
C GLY A 205 0.78 19.79 -0.53
N ARG A 206 1.06 18.69 -1.24
CA ARG A 206 1.24 17.37 -0.66
C ARG A 206 2.50 17.29 0.22
N ALA A 207 3.63 17.82 -0.25
CA ALA A 207 4.89 17.93 0.48
C ALA A 207 4.71 18.53 1.87
N TYR A 208 4.17 19.75 1.91
CA TYR A 208 3.93 20.49 3.13
C TYR A 208 3.04 19.70 4.08
N ARG A 209 2.01 19.05 3.55
CA ARG A 209 1.10 18.24 4.36
C ARG A 209 1.80 17.03 4.99
N LEU A 210 2.73 16.39 4.29
CA LEU A 210 3.52 15.28 4.84
C LEU A 210 4.44 15.75 5.97
N ILE A 211 5.18 16.83 5.73
CA ILE A 211 6.07 17.44 6.73
C ILE A 211 5.27 17.84 7.97
N GLU A 212 4.14 18.50 7.79
CA GLU A 212 3.24 18.91 8.86
C GLU A 212 2.83 17.71 9.72
N VAL A 213 2.40 16.62 9.10
CA VAL A 213 1.96 15.39 9.80
C VAL A 213 3.11 14.75 10.59
N ILE A 214 4.31 14.67 10.00
CA ILE A 214 5.51 14.11 10.65
C ILE A 214 5.87 14.93 11.89
N VAL A 215 5.99 16.25 11.74
CA VAL A 215 6.32 17.17 12.84
C VAL A 215 5.25 17.12 13.93
N GLN A 216 3.97 17.10 13.57
CA GLN A 216 2.87 17.04 14.54
C GLN A 216 2.86 15.73 15.33
N ALA A 217 3.16 14.59 14.69
CA ALA A 217 3.28 13.31 15.38
C ALA A 217 4.45 13.32 16.38
N ARG A 218 5.62 13.82 15.96
CA ARG A 218 6.80 13.96 16.83
C ARG A 218 6.58 14.93 17.97
N TRP A 219 5.90 16.03 17.71
CA TRP A 219 5.61 17.04 18.73
C TRP A 219 4.76 16.46 19.88
N ILE A 220 3.82 15.56 19.59
CA ILE A 220 3.05 14.87 20.64
C ILE A 220 3.95 14.00 21.53
N GLU A 221 4.95 13.32 20.97
CA GLU A 221 5.94 12.56 21.75
C GLU A 221 6.70 13.48 22.70
N HIS A 222 7.21 14.61 22.19
CA HIS A 222 7.93 15.58 23.02
C HIS A 222 7.04 16.20 24.09
N PHE A 223 5.77 16.48 23.79
CA PHE A 223 4.81 16.95 24.79
C PHE A 223 4.64 15.93 25.92
N ASP A 224 4.40 14.66 25.59
CA ASP A 224 4.19 13.61 26.59
C ASP A 224 5.47 13.34 27.40
N LEU A 225 6.64 13.27 26.75
CA LEU A 225 7.95 13.14 27.43
C LEU A 225 8.20 14.28 28.41
N PHE A 226 7.91 15.52 28.01
CA PHE A 226 8.08 16.67 28.89
C PHE A 226 7.14 16.62 30.11
N VAL A 227 5.92 16.13 29.94
CA VAL A 227 4.99 15.94 31.07
C VAL A 227 5.53 14.90 32.06
N GLU A 228 6.21 13.86 31.59
CA GLU A 228 6.88 12.88 32.44
C GLU A 228 8.17 13.44 33.08
N LEU A 229 8.95 14.27 32.38
CA LEU A 229 10.11 14.97 32.98
C LEU A 229 9.70 15.92 34.11
N LEU A 230 8.57 16.61 33.97
CA LEU A 230 7.99 17.41 35.06
C LEU A 230 7.63 16.56 36.28
N ALA A 231 7.43 15.24 36.12
CA ALA A 231 7.19 14.36 37.25
C ALA A 231 8.41 14.21 38.16
N ILE A 232 9.61 14.27 37.56
CA ILE A 232 10.89 14.23 38.29
C ILE A 232 11.13 15.58 38.97
N ALA A 233 10.92 16.69 38.25
CA ALA A 233 11.18 18.03 38.79
C ALA A 233 10.14 18.50 39.83
N LYS A 234 8.90 18.03 39.72
CA LYS A 234 7.76 18.40 40.59
C LYS A 234 6.95 17.16 40.98
N PRO A 235 7.48 16.33 41.91
CA PRO A 235 6.87 15.06 42.30
C PRO A 235 5.55 15.24 43.06
N ASP A 236 5.39 16.37 43.74
CA ASP A 236 4.21 16.79 44.52
C ASP A 236 2.98 17.09 43.65
N MET A 237 3.16 17.36 42.36
CA MET A 237 2.07 17.63 41.43
C MET A 237 1.46 16.35 40.86
N SER A 238 0.13 16.26 40.80
CA SER A 238 -0.51 15.16 40.06
C SER A 238 -0.20 15.23 38.56
N ARG A 239 -0.24 14.08 37.87
CA ARG A 239 -0.03 14.01 36.41
C ARG A 239 -0.98 14.93 35.63
N ALA A 240 -2.23 15.03 36.06
CA ALA A 240 -3.22 15.93 35.46
C ALA A 240 -2.82 17.41 35.63
N LYS A 241 -2.29 17.80 36.80
CA LYS A 241 -1.84 19.16 37.08
C LYS A 241 -0.59 19.51 36.27
N ARG A 242 0.37 18.57 36.15
CA ARG A 242 1.56 18.73 35.29
C ARG A 242 1.18 18.90 33.82
N ARG A 243 0.29 18.04 33.32
CA ARG A 243 -0.22 18.12 31.95
C ARG A 243 -0.94 19.44 31.67
N LYS A 244 -1.78 19.91 32.61
CA LYS A 244 -2.46 21.21 32.50
C LYS A 244 -1.47 22.38 32.48
N ALA A 245 -0.48 22.37 33.36
CA ALA A 245 0.55 23.41 33.38
C ALA A 245 1.32 23.47 32.05
N ARG A 246 1.72 22.31 31.51
CA ARG A 246 2.39 22.24 30.21
C ARG A 246 1.48 22.71 29.08
N LEU A 247 0.21 22.32 29.09
CA LEU A 247 -0.76 22.75 28.09
C LEU A 247 -0.93 24.27 28.07
N ILE A 248 -1.00 24.94 29.23
CA ILE A 248 -1.10 26.39 29.33
C ILE A 248 0.14 27.06 28.71
N GLN A 249 1.33 26.58 29.04
CA GLN A 249 2.57 27.10 28.44
C GLN A 249 2.55 26.94 26.92
N THR A 250 2.18 25.76 26.44
CA THR A 250 2.06 25.50 24.99
C THR A 250 1.02 26.40 24.32
N CYS A 251 -0.11 26.71 24.97
CA CYS A 251 -1.08 27.66 24.42
C CYS A 251 -0.45 29.03 24.16
N ASN A 252 0.40 29.50 25.08
CA ASN A 252 1.13 30.75 24.92
C ASN A 252 2.14 30.66 23.77
N ASP A 253 2.90 29.57 23.67
CA ASP A 253 3.90 29.36 22.62
C ASP A 253 3.26 29.35 21.21
N PHE A 254 2.08 28.74 21.06
CA PHE A 254 1.36 28.67 19.79
C PHE A 254 0.49 29.91 19.50
N GLY A 255 0.18 30.73 20.51
CA GLY A 255 -0.83 31.79 20.40
C GLY A 255 -2.25 31.27 20.19
N TRP A 256 -2.56 30.04 20.62
CA TRP A 256 -3.89 29.42 20.46
C TRP A 256 -4.62 29.29 21.80
N SER A 257 -5.96 29.29 21.74
CA SER A 257 -6.75 28.98 22.93
C SER A 257 -6.57 27.52 23.37
N GLU A 258 -6.78 27.24 24.66
CA GLU A 258 -6.72 25.88 25.20
C GLU A 258 -7.67 24.92 24.47
N LYS A 259 -8.84 25.41 24.05
CA LYS A 259 -9.83 24.62 23.30
C LYS A 259 -9.29 24.24 21.92
N GLU A 260 -8.71 25.19 21.19
CA GLU A 260 -8.15 24.94 19.85
C GLU A 260 -6.98 23.97 19.90
N LEU A 261 -6.05 24.18 20.84
CA LEU A 261 -4.89 23.31 21.00
C LEU A 261 -5.32 21.88 21.37
N ARG A 262 -6.24 21.69 22.33
CA ARG A 262 -6.75 20.35 22.67
C ARG A 262 -7.39 19.64 21.49
N ASN A 263 -8.17 20.36 20.67
CA ASN A 263 -8.81 19.81 19.47
C ASN A 263 -7.77 19.36 18.43
N LYS A 264 -6.74 20.18 18.18
CA LYS A 264 -5.63 19.81 17.26
C LYS A 264 -4.83 18.64 17.80
N MET A 265 -4.45 18.69 19.08
CA MET A 265 -3.72 17.60 19.75
C MET A 265 -4.48 16.28 19.73
N ALA A 266 -5.81 16.27 19.80
CA ALA A 266 -6.60 15.04 19.70
C ALA A 266 -6.39 14.33 18.35
N ILE A 267 -6.28 15.11 17.27
CA ILE A 267 -6.01 14.59 15.93
C ILE A 267 -4.54 14.17 15.81
N TRP A 268 -3.61 14.99 16.30
CA TRP A 268 -2.17 14.70 16.26
C TRP A 268 -1.78 13.46 17.05
N ARG A 269 -2.48 13.18 18.18
CA ARG A 269 -2.37 11.89 18.86
C ARG A 269 -2.74 10.72 17.95
N GLY A 270 -3.73 10.90 17.08
CA GLY A 270 -4.05 9.90 16.05
C GLY A 270 -2.90 9.66 15.07
N TYR A 271 -2.14 10.69 14.68
CA TYR A 271 -0.95 10.52 13.84
C TYR A 271 0.14 9.75 14.58
N LYS A 272 0.39 10.10 15.86
CA LYS A 272 1.34 9.38 16.71
C LYS A 272 0.93 7.91 16.88
N ASP A 273 -0.33 7.63 17.20
CA ASP A 273 -0.85 6.29 17.39
C ASP A 273 -0.65 5.41 16.14
N ILE A 274 -0.90 5.96 14.93
CA ILE A 274 -0.63 5.29 13.65
C ILE A 274 0.86 5.03 13.48
N LYS A 275 1.71 6.02 13.75
CA LYS A 275 3.17 5.85 13.67
C LYS A 275 3.67 4.80 14.66
N ASP A 276 3.14 4.76 15.88
CA ASP A 276 3.54 3.77 16.89
C ASP A 276 3.17 2.34 16.49
N ALA A 277 2.02 2.17 15.83
CA ALA A 277 1.56 0.86 15.37
C ALA A 277 2.16 0.46 14.01
N GLY A 278 2.01 1.31 12.99
CA GLY A 278 2.34 1.05 11.59
C GLY A 278 3.69 1.58 11.13
N GLY A 279 4.46 2.23 12.01
CA GLY A 279 5.72 2.89 11.66
C GLY A 279 5.52 4.21 10.91
N TRP A 280 6.65 4.86 10.60
CA TRP A 280 6.65 6.11 9.83
C TRP A 280 6.10 5.93 8.42
N ALA A 281 6.37 4.79 7.78
CA ALA A 281 5.90 4.52 6.42
C ALA A 281 4.36 4.56 6.33
N ALA A 282 3.64 3.92 7.27
CA ALA A 282 2.18 3.98 7.29
C ALA A 282 1.64 5.41 7.43
N LEU A 283 2.35 6.29 8.15
CA LEU A 283 1.96 7.68 8.30
C LEU A 283 2.25 8.50 7.03
N VAL A 284 3.45 8.36 6.45
CA VAL A 284 3.89 9.06 5.23
C VAL A 284 3.00 8.71 4.04
N PHE A 285 2.62 7.44 3.90
CA PHE A 285 1.82 6.98 2.77
C PHE A 285 0.30 6.93 3.05
N SER A 286 -0.19 7.56 4.12
CA SER A 286 -1.62 7.51 4.52
C SER A 286 -2.61 8.26 3.60
N GLY A 287 -2.13 9.12 2.70
CA GLY A 287 -2.96 9.84 1.72
C GLY A 287 -3.91 10.91 2.30
N ARG A 288 -4.82 11.43 1.45
CA ARG A 288 -5.69 12.58 1.77
C ARG A 288 -6.75 12.30 2.86
N GLY A 289 -6.99 11.03 3.21
CA GLY A 289 -7.98 10.59 4.19
C GLY A 289 -7.52 10.62 5.66
N LEU A 290 -6.20 10.75 5.91
CA LEU A 290 -5.61 10.61 7.25
C LEU A 290 -6.26 11.52 8.31
N TYR A 291 -6.47 12.80 7.99
CA TYR A 291 -7.07 13.75 8.92
C TYR A 291 -8.44 13.28 9.43
N ARG A 292 -9.29 12.80 8.49
CA ARG A 292 -10.64 12.32 8.80
C ARG A 292 -10.58 11.06 9.67
N PHE A 293 -9.67 10.14 9.33
CA PHE A 293 -9.45 8.91 10.08
C PHE A 293 -9.04 9.21 11.53
N CYS A 294 -8.09 10.13 11.75
CA CYS A 294 -7.64 10.53 13.08
C CYS A 294 -8.63 11.41 13.85
N LYS A 295 -9.43 12.24 13.18
CA LYS A 295 -10.46 13.08 13.82
C LYS A 295 -11.60 12.25 14.40
N TYR A 296 -12.09 11.27 13.65
CA TYR A 296 -13.21 10.44 14.08
C TYR A 296 -12.78 9.19 14.85
N ARG A 297 -11.49 8.79 14.75
CA ARG A 297 -10.88 7.65 15.47
C ARG A 297 -11.63 6.33 15.30
N VAL A 298 -12.37 6.19 14.21
CA VAL A 298 -13.04 4.94 13.86
C VAL A 298 -11.95 3.96 13.44
N GLY A 299 -11.76 2.87 14.18
CA GLY A 299 -10.66 1.92 13.98
C GLY A 299 -9.42 2.15 14.86
N PHE A 300 -9.49 2.95 15.92
CA PHE A 300 -8.42 3.10 16.93
C PHE A 300 -8.61 2.18 18.15
N ASP A 301 -9.20 1.00 17.95
CA ASP A 301 -9.31 -0.03 18.97
C ASP A 301 -8.04 -0.91 19.01
N PRO A 302 -7.81 -1.66 20.12
CA PRO A 302 -6.62 -2.49 20.27
C PRO A 302 -6.43 -3.53 19.16
N ASN A 303 -7.50 -4.12 18.64
CA ASN A 303 -7.41 -5.14 17.59
C ASN A 303 -7.00 -4.52 16.26
N SER A 304 -7.60 -3.38 15.91
CA SER A 304 -7.21 -2.61 14.72
C SER A 304 -5.75 -2.16 14.77
N MET A 305 -5.30 -1.63 15.91
CA MET A 305 -3.90 -1.23 16.08
C MET A 305 -2.95 -2.42 16.05
N GLN A 306 -3.37 -3.58 16.58
CA GLN A 306 -2.60 -4.81 16.46
C GLN A 306 -2.48 -5.28 15.00
N ARG A 307 -3.56 -5.19 14.23
CA ARG A 307 -3.51 -5.48 12.79
C ARG A 307 -2.53 -4.56 12.07
N LEU A 308 -2.55 -3.26 12.38
CA LEU A 308 -1.61 -2.30 11.81
C LEU A 308 -0.15 -2.64 12.16
N ARG A 309 0.12 -3.12 13.39
CA ARG A 309 1.45 -3.64 13.77
C ARG A 309 1.84 -4.86 12.96
N CYS A 310 0.93 -5.80 12.73
CA CYS A 310 1.23 -7.00 11.95
C CYS A 310 1.57 -6.69 10.48
N VAL A 311 0.97 -5.67 9.88
CA VAL A 311 1.27 -5.28 8.48
C VAL A 311 2.45 -4.30 8.36
N ARG A 312 2.91 -3.72 9.47
CA ARG A 312 4.01 -2.73 9.47
C ARG A 312 5.24 -3.18 8.69
N PRO A 313 5.82 -4.38 8.88
CA PRO A 313 7.03 -4.76 8.16
C PRO A 313 6.80 -4.87 6.65
N GLN A 314 5.59 -5.23 6.23
CA GLN A 314 5.21 -5.29 4.82
C GLN A 314 5.21 -3.88 4.22
N ILE A 315 4.63 -2.91 4.95
CA ILE A 315 4.57 -1.51 4.54
C ILE A 315 5.99 -0.94 4.43
N GLU A 316 6.86 -1.25 5.39
CA GLU A 316 8.26 -0.81 5.37
C GLU A 316 9.05 -1.43 4.20
N VAL A 317 8.88 -2.73 3.89
CA VAL A 317 9.50 -3.35 2.69
C VAL A 317 9.09 -2.64 1.41
N ALA A 318 7.79 -2.43 1.21
CA ALA A 318 7.29 -1.80 -0.01
C ALA A 318 7.71 -0.34 -0.12
N ALA A 319 7.65 0.43 0.98
CA ALA A 319 8.10 1.82 1.00
C ALA A 319 9.59 1.94 0.65
N ASP A 320 10.44 1.09 1.23
CA ASP A 320 11.90 1.13 1.04
C ASP A 320 12.34 0.79 -0.37
N THR A 321 11.70 -0.21 -0.96
CA THR A 321 12.09 -0.76 -2.26
C THR A 321 11.47 0.03 -3.41
N LEU A 322 10.29 0.62 -3.23
CA LEU A 322 9.61 1.41 -4.27
C LEU A 322 9.89 2.92 -4.17
N HIS A 323 10.18 3.44 -2.98
CA HIS A 323 10.43 4.86 -2.73
C HIS A 323 11.73 5.07 -1.92
N PRO A 324 12.91 4.65 -2.41
CA PRO A 324 14.12 4.55 -1.59
C PRO A 324 14.42 5.81 -0.77
N THR A 325 14.17 6.99 -1.33
CA THR A 325 14.46 8.28 -0.67
C THR A 325 13.43 8.73 0.37
N TRP A 326 12.33 8.00 0.61
CA TRP A 326 11.21 8.44 1.46
C TRP A 326 11.65 8.77 2.90
N ARG A 327 12.66 8.06 3.42
CA ARG A 327 13.17 8.25 4.79
C ARG A 327 13.92 9.55 5.00
N HIS A 328 14.40 10.21 3.95
CA HIS A 328 15.04 11.54 4.11
C HIS A 328 14.07 12.56 4.72
N LEU A 329 12.75 12.38 4.54
CA LEU A 329 11.73 13.19 5.20
C LEU A 329 11.81 13.14 6.74
N LEU A 330 12.35 12.05 7.28
CA LEU A 330 12.46 11.82 8.72
C LEU A 330 13.62 12.61 9.35
N MET A 331 14.54 13.17 8.55
CA MET A 331 15.61 14.05 9.05
C MET A 331 15.07 15.24 9.84
N ILE A 332 13.92 15.78 9.41
CA ILE A 332 13.24 16.94 10.00
C ILE A 332 12.94 16.74 11.49
N VAL A 333 12.76 15.49 11.91
CA VAL A 333 12.44 15.10 13.29
C VAL A 333 13.57 14.35 13.99
N GLY A 334 14.77 14.35 13.40
CA GLY A 334 15.97 13.69 13.94
C GLY A 334 15.87 12.16 13.96
N GLU A 335 15.10 11.58 13.04
CA GLU A 335 14.91 10.12 12.94
C GLU A 335 15.84 9.51 11.89
N ARG A 336 16.02 8.18 11.96
CA ARG A 336 16.98 7.45 11.09
C ARG A 336 16.54 7.51 9.62
N THR A 337 17.50 7.81 8.74
CA THR A 337 17.29 7.89 7.29
C THR A 337 17.66 6.62 6.53
N GLN A 338 18.40 5.71 7.17
CA GLN A 338 18.94 4.50 6.53
C GLN A 338 17.82 3.54 6.10
N HIS A 339 17.98 2.97 4.92
CA HIS A 339 17.05 1.96 4.41
C HIS A 339 17.18 0.68 5.23
N GLN A 340 16.05 0.04 5.52
CA GLN A 340 16.05 -1.27 6.16
C GLN A 340 16.04 -2.39 5.12
N PHE A 341 15.33 -2.15 4.02
CA PHE A 341 15.20 -3.08 2.91
C PHE A 341 15.73 -2.43 1.61
N SER A 342 16.31 -3.23 0.73
CA SER A 342 16.90 -2.77 -0.54
C SER A 342 16.62 -3.78 -1.65
N GLY A 343 16.92 -3.42 -2.89
CA GLY A 343 16.63 -4.26 -4.06
C GLY A 343 15.15 -4.22 -4.44
N HIS A 344 14.64 -5.31 -5.01
CA HIS A 344 13.27 -5.40 -5.47
C HIS A 344 12.30 -5.74 -4.32
N PRO A 345 11.05 -5.23 -4.29
CA PRO A 345 10.07 -5.59 -3.25
C PRO A 345 9.87 -7.09 -3.10
N HIS A 346 9.94 -7.84 -4.20
CA HIS A 346 9.73 -9.30 -4.22
C HIS A 346 10.99 -10.11 -3.91
N ASP A 347 12.10 -9.46 -3.59
CA ASP A 347 13.29 -10.11 -2.99
C ASP A 347 13.11 -10.34 -1.49
N TRP A 348 12.00 -9.87 -0.90
CA TRP A 348 11.68 -9.97 0.51
C TRP A 348 10.39 -10.78 0.71
N VAL A 349 10.47 -11.76 1.62
CA VAL A 349 9.34 -12.59 2.04
C VAL A 349 8.83 -12.08 3.37
N VAL A 350 7.59 -11.64 3.39
CA VAL A 350 6.93 -11.11 4.59
C VAL A 350 6.09 -12.16 5.31
N HIS A 351 5.75 -11.90 6.55
CA HIS A 351 4.91 -12.78 7.37
C HIS A 351 3.61 -12.07 7.79
N LYS A 352 2.52 -12.82 7.92
CA LYS A 352 1.21 -12.26 8.31
C LYS A 352 1.14 -11.81 9.76
N ASP A 353 2.02 -12.34 10.61
CA ASP A 353 2.09 -12.02 12.05
C ASP A 353 2.89 -10.75 12.34
N GLY A 354 3.59 -10.20 11.36
CA GLY A 354 4.48 -9.05 11.52
C GLY A 354 5.89 -9.40 12.00
N SER A 355 6.29 -10.66 11.91
CA SER A 355 7.71 -11.03 12.09
C SER A 355 8.59 -10.43 10.98
N VAL A 356 9.89 -10.33 11.27
CA VAL A 356 10.87 -9.65 10.42
C VAL A 356 10.90 -10.27 9.02
N PRO A 357 10.79 -9.46 7.95
CA PRO A 357 10.92 -9.95 6.58
C PRO A 357 12.27 -10.60 6.36
N VAL A 358 12.30 -11.68 5.58
CA VAL A 358 13.53 -12.42 5.27
C VAL A 358 13.82 -12.35 3.77
N PRO A 359 15.10 -12.42 3.35
CA PRO A 359 15.43 -12.49 1.92
C PRO A 359 14.78 -13.71 1.27
N LEU A 360 14.27 -13.55 0.05
CA LEU A 360 13.65 -14.63 -0.72
C LEU A 360 14.55 -15.87 -0.77
N ARG A 361 15.85 -15.66 -0.99
CA ARG A 361 16.84 -16.74 -1.05
C ARG A 361 16.81 -17.63 0.19
N SER A 362 16.74 -17.07 1.40
CA SER A 362 16.80 -17.86 2.63
C SER A 362 15.63 -18.83 2.77
N THR A 363 14.51 -18.57 2.10
CA THR A 363 13.33 -19.45 2.11
C THR A 363 13.45 -20.67 1.19
N TYR A 364 14.51 -20.76 0.39
CA TYR A 364 14.75 -21.88 -0.54
C TYR A 364 16.04 -22.65 -0.29
N LEU A 365 16.94 -22.18 0.58
CA LEU A 365 18.24 -22.81 0.82
C LEU A 365 18.15 -24.25 1.33
N GLU A 366 17.07 -24.62 2.02
CA GLU A 366 16.83 -26.00 2.45
C GLU A 366 16.59 -26.95 1.27
N TYR A 367 16.05 -26.44 0.16
CA TYR A 367 15.71 -27.23 -1.03
C TYR A 367 16.76 -27.12 -2.14
N ASP A 368 17.38 -25.95 -2.29
CA ASP A 368 18.43 -25.68 -3.27
C ASP A 368 19.49 -24.74 -2.65
N PRO A 369 20.66 -25.27 -2.24
CA PRO A 369 21.76 -24.47 -1.67
C PRO A 369 22.28 -23.37 -2.59
N TYR A 370 22.09 -23.54 -3.90
CA TYR A 370 22.52 -22.61 -4.94
C TYR A 370 21.38 -21.75 -5.45
N PHE A 371 20.26 -21.72 -4.74
CA PHE A 371 19.10 -20.93 -5.14
C PHE A 371 19.46 -19.46 -5.32
N SER A 372 19.16 -18.96 -6.50
CA SER A 372 19.17 -17.55 -6.88
C SER A 372 17.92 -17.26 -7.70
N PHE A 373 17.45 -16.02 -7.62
CA PHE A 373 16.30 -15.57 -8.38
C PHE A 373 16.51 -14.15 -8.87
N GLU A 374 16.46 -13.96 -10.19
CA GLU A 374 16.53 -12.66 -10.84
C GLU A 374 15.13 -12.14 -11.17
N GLN A 375 14.84 -10.91 -10.76
CA GLN A 375 13.57 -10.24 -11.06
C GLN A 375 13.62 -9.63 -12.47
N LEU A 376 12.67 -10.01 -13.31
CA LEU A 376 12.55 -9.60 -14.69
C LEU A 376 11.28 -8.76 -14.89
N GLU A 377 11.42 -7.67 -15.66
CA GLU A 377 10.28 -6.87 -16.13
C GLU A 377 9.66 -7.46 -17.41
N HIS A 378 10.50 -8.07 -18.25
CA HIS A 378 10.11 -8.69 -19.53
C HIS A 378 10.75 -10.06 -19.70
N SER A 379 10.07 -10.94 -20.44
CA SER A 379 10.59 -12.29 -20.70
C SER A 379 11.83 -12.23 -21.58
N VAL A 380 12.80 -13.09 -21.27
CA VAL A 380 14.06 -13.23 -22.01
C VAL A 380 13.94 -14.39 -22.98
N ILE A 381 14.40 -14.22 -24.22
CA ILE A 381 14.43 -15.31 -25.19
C ILE A 381 15.66 -16.18 -24.97
N ASP A 382 15.46 -17.50 -24.90
CA ASP A 382 16.54 -18.46 -24.91
C ASP A 382 17.19 -18.50 -26.30
N MET A 383 18.28 -17.75 -26.45
CA MET A 383 19.06 -17.67 -27.68
C MET A 383 19.58 -19.04 -28.14
N SER A 384 19.79 -20.00 -27.22
CA SER A 384 20.27 -21.34 -27.58
C SER A 384 19.16 -22.19 -28.19
N ALA A 385 17.92 -21.98 -27.77
CA ALA A 385 16.75 -22.69 -28.27
C ALA A 385 16.16 -22.06 -29.54
N TRP A 386 16.18 -20.72 -29.63
CA TRP A 386 15.44 -19.97 -30.64
C TRP A 386 16.29 -19.03 -31.51
N GLY A 387 17.57 -18.83 -31.21
CA GLY A 387 18.37 -17.82 -31.90
C GLY A 387 17.77 -16.43 -31.67
N THR A 388 17.60 -15.65 -32.74
CA THR A 388 16.99 -14.30 -32.69
C THR A 388 15.46 -14.30 -32.86
N ASP A 389 14.84 -15.46 -33.08
CA ASP A 389 13.40 -15.57 -33.31
C ASP A 389 12.63 -15.59 -32.00
N ASP A 390 11.57 -14.77 -31.87
CA ASP A 390 10.62 -14.91 -30.76
C ASP A 390 9.51 -15.91 -31.17
N PRO A 391 9.39 -17.09 -30.53
CA PRO A 391 8.37 -18.08 -30.88
C PRO A 391 6.94 -17.62 -30.55
N ARG A 392 6.81 -16.53 -29.78
CA ARG A 392 5.52 -15.93 -29.41
C ARG A 392 4.99 -14.98 -30.47
N TRP A 393 5.77 -14.68 -31.51
CA TRP A 393 5.33 -13.80 -32.57
C TRP A 393 4.11 -14.41 -33.30
N VAL A 394 3.07 -13.60 -33.46
CA VAL A 394 1.82 -13.92 -34.13
C VAL A 394 1.68 -13.01 -35.34
N PRO A 395 1.58 -13.54 -36.56
CA PRO A 395 1.41 -12.72 -37.75
C PRO A 395 0.18 -11.79 -37.64
N PRO A 396 0.28 -10.52 -38.10
CA PRO A 396 -0.87 -9.65 -38.24
C PRO A 396 -1.94 -10.28 -39.15
N VAL A 397 -3.21 -10.04 -38.83
CA VAL A 397 -4.36 -10.61 -39.57
C VAL A 397 -4.41 -10.11 -41.02
N ASN A 398 -3.86 -8.93 -41.31
CA ASN A 398 -3.79 -8.34 -42.64
C ASN A 398 -2.33 -8.13 -43.05
N VAL A 399 -1.95 -8.63 -44.24
CA VAL A 399 -0.61 -8.49 -44.82
C VAL A 399 -0.22 -7.02 -44.97
N VAL A 400 -1.17 -6.14 -45.30
CA VAL A 400 -0.94 -4.68 -45.40
C VAL A 400 -0.61 -4.07 -44.05
N ALA A 401 -1.28 -4.53 -42.98
CA ALA A 401 -1.01 -4.08 -41.62
C ALA A 401 0.39 -4.51 -41.15
N GLY A 402 0.86 -5.69 -41.57
CA GLY A 402 2.23 -6.13 -41.28
C GLY A 402 3.33 -5.34 -42.01
N VAL A 403 3.03 -4.75 -43.17
CA VAL A 403 3.96 -3.87 -43.89
C VAL A 403 4.00 -2.46 -43.30
N GLN A 404 2.90 -2.02 -42.67
CA GLN A 404 2.77 -0.70 -42.06
C GLN A 404 3.03 -0.68 -40.54
N ASP A 405 3.44 -1.82 -39.96
CA ASP A 405 3.65 -2.01 -38.52
C ASP A 405 2.41 -1.65 -37.66
N ILE A 406 1.21 -1.86 -38.23
CA ILE A 406 -0.05 -1.60 -37.56
C ILE A 406 -0.48 -2.84 -36.80
N HIS A 407 -0.53 -2.75 -35.48
CA HIS A 407 -0.98 -3.83 -34.62
C HIS A 407 -2.43 -3.61 -34.18
N THR A 408 -3.30 -4.60 -34.41
CA THR A 408 -4.71 -4.54 -34.00
C THR A 408 -5.00 -5.60 -32.94
N CYS A 409 -5.64 -5.18 -31.85
CA CYS A 409 -6.05 -6.08 -30.78
C CYS A 409 -7.13 -7.06 -31.26
N GLN A 410 -6.90 -8.35 -31.08
CA GLN A 410 -7.87 -9.39 -31.44
C GLN A 410 -9.14 -9.38 -30.58
N LEU A 411 -9.09 -8.81 -29.37
CA LEU A 411 -10.23 -8.77 -28.44
C LEU A 411 -11.16 -7.57 -28.69
N CYS A 412 -10.62 -6.38 -28.90
CA CYS A 412 -11.41 -5.15 -29.05
C CYS A 412 -11.36 -4.52 -30.45
N GLY A 413 -10.53 -5.04 -31.36
CA GLY A 413 -10.38 -4.54 -32.72
C GLY A 413 -9.70 -3.17 -32.83
N ARG A 414 -9.13 -2.64 -31.74
CA ARG A 414 -8.47 -1.33 -31.71
C ARG A 414 -6.96 -1.44 -31.88
N GLU A 415 -6.37 -0.35 -32.37
CA GLU A 415 -4.92 -0.23 -32.56
C GLU A 415 -4.16 -0.34 -31.24
N GLN A 416 -3.03 -1.05 -31.28
CA GLN A 416 -2.10 -1.25 -30.17
C GLN A 416 -0.80 -0.52 -30.45
N SER A 417 -0.33 0.26 -29.48
CA SER A 417 0.94 0.97 -29.56
C SER A 417 1.54 1.10 -28.14
N GLU A 418 2.86 1.16 -28.03
CA GLU A 418 3.51 1.54 -26.78
C GLU A 418 3.38 3.05 -26.50
N ASP A 419 3.22 3.86 -27.54
CA ASP A 419 2.97 5.29 -27.39
C ASP A 419 1.50 5.53 -26.98
N PRO A 420 1.25 6.13 -25.81
CA PRO A 420 -0.12 6.39 -25.34
C PRO A 420 -0.94 7.30 -26.26
N GLY A 421 -0.29 8.15 -27.07
CA GLY A 421 -0.97 9.05 -28.01
C GLY A 421 -1.59 8.33 -29.21
N SER A 422 -0.97 7.24 -29.66
CA SER A 422 -1.42 6.41 -30.79
C SER A 422 -2.17 5.14 -30.34
N ASN A 423 -1.97 4.69 -29.11
CA ASN A 423 -2.64 3.50 -28.60
C ASN A 423 -4.16 3.72 -28.41
N SER A 424 -4.96 2.88 -29.03
CA SER A 424 -6.43 2.88 -28.88
C SER A 424 -6.96 1.67 -28.10
N CYS A 425 -6.10 0.73 -27.71
CA CYS A 425 -6.48 -0.50 -27.02
C CYS A 425 -6.45 -0.34 -25.49
N HIS A 426 -7.57 -0.68 -24.83
CA HIS A 426 -7.74 -0.61 -23.37
C HIS A 426 -8.15 -1.95 -22.72
N CYS A 427 -7.82 -3.09 -23.33
CA CYS A 427 -8.18 -4.40 -22.76
C CYS A 427 -7.46 -4.68 -21.43
N PHE A 428 -6.19 -4.30 -21.30
CA PHE A 428 -5.38 -4.49 -20.09
C PHE A 428 -4.46 -3.27 -19.87
N PRO A 429 -5.04 -2.10 -19.58
CA PRO A 429 -4.31 -0.83 -19.56
C PRO A 429 -3.25 -0.76 -18.45
N THR A 430 -3.41 -1.54 -17.37
CA THR A 430 -2.41 -1.64 -16.30
C THR A 430 -1.10 -2.29 -16.73
N LEU A 431 -1.12 -3.08 -17.83
CA LEU A 431 0.05 -3.76 -18.37
C LEU A 431 0.51 -3.20 -19.72
N PHE A 432 -0.38 -2.62 -20.52
CA PHE A 432 -0.07 -2.29 -21.92
C PHE A 432 -0.60 -0.91 -22.32
N GLY A 433 0.19 -0.20 -23.15
CA GLY A 433 -0.24 0.97 -23.91
C GLY A 433 -0.63 2.22 -23.10
N SER A 434 -0.39 2.23 -21.79
CA SER A 434 -0.70 3.37 -20.90
C SER A 434 0.57 4.11 -20.43
N GLY A 435 1.72 3.82 -21.02
CA GLY A 435 3.03 4.36 -20.62
C GLY A 435 3.70 3.53 -19.53
N ARG A 436 4.30 4.18 -18.52
CA ARG A 436 5.08 3.49 -17.47
C ARG A 436 4.18 2.62 -16.59
N ARG A 437 4.48 1.31 -16.53
CA ARG A 437 3.80 0.35 -15.66
C ARG A 437 3.98 0.74 -14.19
N SER A 438 2.89 0.88 -13.45
CA SER A 438 2.96 1.00 -11.99
C SER A 438 3.32 -0.35 -11.37
N PRO A 439 4.11 -0.39 -10.28
CA PRO A 439 4.35 -1.62 -9.55
C PRO A 439 3.04 -2.29 -9.13
N CYS A 440 2.87 -3.58 -9.40
CA CYS A 440 1.67 -4.31 -9.02
C CYS A 440 1.58 -4.41 -7.49
N PRO A 441 0.43 -4.07 -6.86
CA PRO A 441 0.25 -4.09 -5.40
C PRO A 441 0.09 -5.52 -4.87
N VAL A 442 1.18 -6.28 -4.93
CA VAL A 442 1.31 -7.65 -4.44
C VAL A 442 2.63 -7.84 -3.69
N GLN A 443 2.63 -8.75 -2.71
CA GLN A 443 3.83 -9.07 -1.92
C GLN A 443 4.01 -10.58 -1.80
N VAL A 444 5.26 -11.04 -1.84
CA VAL A 444 5.60 -12.42 -1.54
C VAL A 444 5.54 -12.63 -0.02
N PHE A 445 4.78 -13.62 0.43
CA PHE A 445 4.63 -13.92 1.85
C PHE A 445 4.91 -15.40 2.16
N ARG A 446 5.26 -15.68 3.42
CA ARG A 446 5.44 -17.04 3.91
C ARG A 446 4.08 -17.70 4.14
N THR A 447 3.83 -18.82 3.46
CA THR A 447 2.63 -19.62 3.68
C THR A 447 2.73 -20.43 4.98
N PHE A 448 1.59 -20.73 5.60
CA PHE A 448 1.53 -21.56 6.81
C PHE A 448 1.38 -23.06 6.51
N ASP A 449 1.06 -23.41 5.27
CA ASP A 449 0.64 -24.76 4.86
C ASP A 449 1.70 -25.50 4.03
N ARG A 450 2.98 -25.23 4.32
CA ARG A 450 4.16 -25.88 3.70
C ARG A 450 4.33 -25.66 2.20
N ARG A 451 3.49 -24.84 1.54
CA ARG A 451 3.68 -24.39 0.14
C ARG A 451 4.85 -23.41 -0.03
N ASN A 452 5.71 -23.30 0.98
CA ASN A 452 6.82 -22.36 1.08
C ASN A 452 6.32 -20.90 1.05
N ASN A 453 6.27 -20.28 -0.12
CA ASN A 453 5.87 -18.89 -0.30
C ASN A 453 4.59 -18.80 -1.14
N GLY A 454 3.88 -17.70 -0.96
CA GLY A 454 2.67 -17.37 -1.71
C GLY A 454 2.70 -15.91 -2.16
N LEU A 455 1.75 -15.53 -3.00
CA LEU A 455 1.56 -14.15 -3.43
C LEU A 455 0.31 -13.56 -2.76
N MET A 456 0.45 -12.42 -2.10
CA MET A 456 -0.66 -11.73 -1.44
C MET A 456 -1.07 -10.48 -2.22
N ALA A 457 -2.36 -10.27 -2.40
CA ALA A 457 -2.91 -9.02 -2.91
C ALA A 457 -2.89 -7.95 -1.82
N LEU A 458 -2.22 -6.82 -2.05
CA LEU A 458 -2.19 -5.68 -1.12
C LEU A 458 -3.38 -4.74 -1.32
N CYS A 459 -3.82 -4.59 -2.57
CA CYS A 459 -5.04 -3.90 -2.96
C CYS A 459 -6.08 -4.89 -3.51
N PRO A 460 -7.38 -4.54 -3.53
CA PRO A 460 -8.36 -5.35 -4.22
C PRO A 460 -8.13 -5.33 -5.74
N PHE A 461 -8.33 -6.48 -6.39
CA PHE A 461 -8.32 -6.60 -7.84
C PHE A 461 -9.73 -6.94 -8.32
N GLU A 462 -10.33 -6.03 -9.11
CA GLU A 462 -11.63 -6.27 -9.72
C GLU A 462 -11.60 -7.49 -10.66
N ARG A 463 -12.76 -8.12 -10.86
CA ARG A 463 -12.88 -9.23 -11.80
C ARG A 463 -12.56 -8.74 -13.22
N GLY A 464 -11.69 -9.46 -13.91
CA GLY A 464 -11.20 -9.10 -15.25
C GLY A 464 -9.98 -8.17 -15.26
N ALA A 465 -9.58 -7.63 -14.10
CA ALA A 465 -8.36 -6.83 -14.01
C ALA A 465 -7.12 -7.70 -14.20
N ALA A 466 -6.15 -7.21 -14.97
CA ALA A 466 -4.83 -7.84 -15.04
C ALA A 466 -4.03 -7.56 -13.77
N ILE A 467 -3.45 -8.61 -13.20
CA ILE A 467 -2.55 -8.56 -12.04
C ILE A 467 -1.10 -8.45 -12.52
N GLY A 468 -0.70 -9.25 -13.50
CA GLY A 468 0.69 -9.27 -14.01
C GLY A 468 0.85 -10.11 -15.26
N GLU A 469 1.94 -9.89 -16.00
CA GLU A 469 2.39 -10.78 -17.07
C GLU A 469 3.19 -11.94 -16.46
N PHE A 470 3.02 -13.16 -16.98
CA PHE A 470 3.83 -14.32 -16.61
C PHE A 470 5.17 -14.26 -17.35
N VAL A 471 6.19 -13.75 -16.66
CA VAL A 471 7.49 -13.38 -17.24
C VAL A 471 8.57 -14.38 -16.87
N GLY A 472 9.37 -14.86 -17.83
CA GLY A 472 10.46 -15.79 -17.55
C GLY A 472 11.34 -16.04 -18.77
N LEU A 473 12.09 -17.13 -18.76
CA LEU A 473 12.86 -17.57 -19.93
C LEU A 473 11.92 -18.24 -20.94
N ILE A 474 11.84 -17.70 -22.16
CA ILE A 474 11.12 -18.31 -23.27
C ILE A 474 12.02 -19.35 -23.93
N THR A 475 11.67 -20.63 -23.78
CA THR A 475 12.50 -21.77 -24.19
C THR A 475 11.63 -22.90 -24.77
N ARG A 476 12.18 -24.08 -24.99
CA ARG A 476 11.46 -25.31 -25.38
C ARG A 476 12.18 -26.55 -24.84
N ASP A 477 11.48 -27.67 -24.91
CA ASP A 477 12.03 -29.00 -24.63
C ASP A 477 12.55 -29.23 -23.20
N LEU A 478 12.20 -28.36 -22.24
CA LEU A 478 12.42 -28.63 -20.83
C LEU A 478 11.47 -29.73 -20.35
N GLN A 479 12.05 -30.73 -19.69
CA GLN A 479 11.35 -31.89 -19.14
C GLN A 479 11.63 -32.02 -17.65
N ASN A 480 10.69 -32.60 -16.91
CA ASN A 480 10.81 -32.86 -15.47
C ASN A 480 11.09 -31.60 -14.64
N ILE A 481 10.64 -30.44 -15.11
CA ILE A 481 10.76 -29.15 -14.44
C ILE A 481 9.44 -28.40 -14.64
N ASP A 482 9.04 -27.62 -13.65
CA ASP A 482 7.82 -26.83 -13.72
C ASP A 482 7.97 -25.69 -14.74
N VAL A 483 7.15 -25.73 -15.78
CA VAL A 483 7.11 -24.74 -16.86
C VAL A 483 5.66 -24.43 -17.25
N MET A 484 5.44 -23.22 -17.75
CA MET A 484 4.21 -22.89 -18.46
C MET A 484 4.38 -23.28 -19.92
N ASP A 485 3.56 -24.19 -20.44
CA ASP A 485 3.52 -24.49 -21.88
C ASP A 485 2.51 -23.56 -22.57
N SER A 486 2.85 -23.11 -23.78
CA SER A 486 1.94 -22.32 -24.62
C SER A 486 2.24 -22.54 -26.11
N SER A 487 1.36 -22.04 -26.97
CA SER A 487 1.51 -22.15 -28.41
C SER A 487 0.81 -20.99 -29.12
N THR A 488 1.43 -20.50 -30.18
CA THR A 488 0.81 -19.57 -31.15
C THR A 488 -0.04 -20.29 -32.20
N GLY A 489 -0.26 -21.60 -32.04
CA GLY A 489 -0.85 -22.49 -33.05
C GLY A 489 0.15 -22.95 -34.11
N ILE A 490 1.22 -22.19 -34.34
CA ILE A 490 2.30 -22.50 -35.28
C ILE A 490 3.52 -23.05 -34.53
N ARG A 491 3.89 -22.41 -33.41
CA ARG A 491 5.06 -22.77 -32.60
C ARG A 491 4.63 -22.98 -31.16
N ALA A 492 4.98 -24.14 -30.61
CA ALA A 492 4.90 -24.40 -29.18
C ALA A 492 6.15 -23.86 -28.50
N TYR A 493 5.99 -23.28 -27.31
CA TYR A 493 7.07 -22.75 -26.50
C TYR A 493 6.76 -22.91 -25.01
N GLN A 494 7.79 -22.73 -24.19
CA GLN A 494 7.72 -22.84 -22.74
C GLN A 494 8.15 -21.54 -22.10
N ILE A 495 7.59 -21.21 -20.94
CA ILE A 495 8.06 -20.13 -20.08
C ILE A 495 8.53 -20.75 -18.77
N TRP A 496 9.83 -20.64 -18.50
CA TRP A 496 10.47 -21.15 -17.31
C TRP A 496 10.80 -20.03 -16.33
N GLN A 497 10.28 -20.13 -15.10
CA GLN A 497 10.55 -19.18 -14.01
C GLN A 497 11.49 -19.74 -12.94
N GLY A 498 12.35 -20.71 -13.24
CA GLY A 498 13.13 -21.39 -12.20
C GLY A 498 14.14 -20.49 -11.46
N ARG A 499 14.98 -19.76 -12.22
CA ARG A 499 16.03 -18.86 -11.67
C ARG A 499 15.84 -17.39 -12.01
N GLN A 500 14.88 -17.08 -12.86
CA GLN A 500 14.60 -15.73 -13.33
C GLN A 500 13.11 -15.63 -13.64
N GLY A 501 12.51 -14.47 -13.42
CA GLY A 501 11.09 -14.24 -13.66
C GLY A 501 10.57 -13.11 -12.81
N ASN A 502 9.30 -13.11 -12.45
CA ASN A 502 8.74 -12.07 -11.59
C ASN A 502 7.87 -12.70 -10.48
N PHE A 503 7.09 -11.86 -9.79
CA PHE A 503 6.23 -12.29 -8.69
C PHE A 503 5.20 -13.37 -9.06
N THR A 504 4.88 -13.58 -10.34
CA THR A 504 3.91 -14.62 -10.72
C THR A 504 4.39 -16.03 -10.42
N ARG A 505 5.71 -16.22 -10.24
CA ARG A 505 6.31 -17.49 -9.82
C ARG A 505 5.77 -18.00 -8.49
N PHE A 506 5.39 -17.10 -7.59
CA PHE A 506 5.02 -17.42 -6.21
C PHE A 506 3.51 -17.62 -6.03
N ILE A 507 2.76 -17.73 -7.13
CA ILE A 507 1.34 -18.01 -7.09
C ILE A 507 1.17 -19.49 -6.82
N ASN A 508 0.28 -19.85 -5.90
CA ASN A 508 0.02 -21.24 -5.58
C ASN A 508 -1.19 -21.80 -6.33
N HIS A 509 -1.23 -23.13 -6.42
CA HIS A 509 -2.40 -23.86 -6.87
C HIS A 509 -3.56 -23.74 -5.87
N SER A 510 -4.78 -23.60 -6.39
CA SER A 510 -6.03 -23.85 -5.66
C SER A 510 -7.08 -24.46 -6.59
N CYS A 511 -7.84 -25.45 -6.09
CA CYS A 511 -9.01 -25.98 -6.79
C CYS A 511 -10.15 -24.94 -6.89
N GLN A 512 -10.17 -23.97 -5.96
CA GLN A 512 -11.07 -22.81 -5.97
C GLN A 512 -10.24 -21.56 -6.20
N SER A 513 -9.68 -21.45 -7.41
CA SER A 513 -8.79 -20.36 -7.76
C SER A 513 -9.51 -19.02 -7.89
N ASN A 514 -8.85 -17.94 -7.47
CA ASN A 514 -9.36 -16.56 -7.57
C ASN A 514 -8.67 -15.74 -8.67
N ALA A 515 -7.76 -16.36 -9.43
CA ALA A 515 -7.21 -15.84 -10.67
C ALA A 515 -7.10 -16.95 -11.73
N GLU A 516 -6.82 -16.56 -12.97
CA GLU A 516 -6.52 -17.45 -14.08
C GLU A 516 -5.52 -16.84 -15.07
N PHE A 517 -4.79 -17.70 -15.78
CA PHE A 517 -3.92 -17.27 -16.86
C PHE A 517 -4.71 -17.20 -18.17
N GLN A 518 -4.45 -16.15 -18.96
CA GLN A 518 -5.06 -15.92 -20.25
C GLN A 518 -3.98 -15.57 -21.28
N GLN A 519 -4.14 -16.06 -22.50
CA GLN A 519 -3.33 -15.62 -23.64
C GLN A 519 -3.86 -14.29 -24.17
N PHE A 520 -2.96 -13.34 -24.41
CA PHE A 520 -3.28 -12.04 -24.99
C PHE A 520 -2.23 -11.63 -26.00
N VAL A 521 -2.64 -11.29 -27.23
CA VAL A 521 -1.72 -10.78 -28.24
C VAL A 521 -1.61 -9.27 -28.09
N TRP A 522 -0.40 -8.80 -27.77
CA TRP A 522 -0.03 -7.38 -27.71
C TRP A 522 1.09 -7.11 -28.70
N MET A 523 0.87 -6.19 -29.63
CA MET A 523 1.82 -5.81 -30.68
C MET A 523 2.40 -7.05 -31.39
N SER A 524 1.51 -7.89 -31.91
CA SER A 524 1.86 -9.15 -32.60
C SER A 524 2.67 -10.14 -31.77
N THR A 525 2.73 -10.01 -30.45
CA THR A 525 3.42 -10.95 -29.55
C THR A 525 2.42 -11.58 -28.59
N GLN A 526 2.33 -12.91 -28.56
CA GLN A 526 1.51 -13.63 -27.59
C GLN A 526 2.12 -13.48 -26.18
N ARG A 527 1.34 -12.93 -25.25
CA ARG A 527 1.65 -12.77 -23.83
C ARG A 527 0.77 -13.70 -23.00
N ILE A 528 1.28 -14.14 -21.87
CA ILE A 528 0.50 -14.85 -20.86
C ILE A 528 0.26 -13.89 -19.71
N ILE A 529 -0.99 -13.56 -19.44
CA ILE A 529 -1.39 -12.60 -18.43
C ILE A 529 -2.17 -13.29 -17.32
N LEU A 530 -1.98 -12.84 -16.08
CA LEU A 530 -2.75 -13.26 -14.93
C LEU A 530 -3.93 -12.31 -14.74
N VAL A 531 -5.14 -12.86 -14.78
CA VAL A 531 -6.40 -12.11 -14.72
C VAL A 531 -7.16 -12.48 -13.43
N SER A 532 -7.62 -11.45 -12.72
CA SER A 532 -8.36 -11.59 -11.47
C SER A 532 -9.80 -12.09 -11.69
N LYS A 533 -10.29 -12.96 -10.81
CA LYS A 533 -11.73 -13.32 -10.70
C LYS A 533 -12.49 -12.47 -9.68
N GLY A 534 -11.84 -11.45 -9.11
CA GLY A 534 -12.28 -10.69 -7.95
C GLY A 534 -11.51 -11.14 -6.72
N ILE A 535 -10.51 -10.35 -6.32
CA ILE A 535 -9.64 -10.65 -5.17
C ILE A 535 -9.71 -9.48 -4.20
N GLU A 536 -9.99 -9.77 -2.94
CA GLU A 536 -9.96 -8.77 -1.88
C GLU A 536 -8.52 -8.54 -1.37
N ALA A 537 -8.25 -7.35 -0.85
CA ALA A 537 -6.97 -7.07 -0.19
C ALA A 537 -6.70 -8.03 0.97
N GLY A 538 -5.44 -8.43 1.14
CA GLY A 538 -4.97 -9.38 2.16
C GLY A 538 -5.17 -10.86 1.81
N HIS A 539 -5.85 -11.17 0.70
CA HIS A 539 -6.04 -12.54 0.25
C HIS A 539 -4.85 -13.04 -0.57
N GLU A 540 -4.62 -14.35 -0.52
CA GLU A 540 -3.64 -15.01 -1.39
C GLU A 540 -4.17 -15.09 -2.82
N VAL A 541 -3.32 -14.77 -3.78
CA VAL A 541 -3.58 -14.96 -5.22
C VAL A 541 -3.29 -16.40 -5.57
N THR A 542 -4.25 -17.09 -6.17
CA THR A 542 -4.15 -18.51 -6.51
C THR A 542 -4.71 -18.78 -7.90
N VAL A 543 -4.15 -19.78 -8.58
CA VAL A 543 -4.59 -20.23 -9.91
C VAL A 543 -4.87 -21.73 -9.88
N LYS A 544 -5.64 -22.23 -10.84
CA LYS A 544 -5.80 -23.66 -11.03
C LYS A 544 -4.74 -24.15 -12.02
N TYR A 545 -3.75 -24.90 -11.52
CA TYR A 545 -2.89 -25.70 -12.41
C TYR A 545 -3.71 -26.84 -12.99
N SER A 546 -3.72 -26.97 -14.31
CA SER A 546 -4.42 -28.02 -15.02
C SER A 546 -3.42 -28.93 -15.71
N GLU A 547 -3.36 -30.19 -15.28
CA GLU A 547 -2.67 -31.26 -16.01
C GLU A 547 -3.33 -31.50 -17.38
N ALA A 548 -4.64 -31.25 -17.50
CA ALA A 548 -5.45 -31.58 -18.67
C ALA A 548 -5.42 -30.56 -19.83
N THR A 549 -4.99 -29.31 -19.61
CA THR A 549 -4.99 -28.27 -20.66
C THR A 549 -3.59 -27.87 -21.11
N GLY A 550 -2.55 -28.49 -20.55
CA GLY A 550 -1.15 -28.19 -20.90
C GLY A 550 -0.77 -26.72 -20.69
N LEU A 551 -1.30 -26.06 -19.66
CA LEU A 551 -0.96 -24.66 -19.40
C LEU A 551 0.25 -24.58 -18.45
N VAL A 552 0.26 -25.36 -17.37
CA VAL A 552 1.42 -25.50 -16.48
C VAL A 552 1.70 -26.98 -16.29
N ARG A 553 2.81 -27.48 -16.83
CA ARG A 553 3.29 -28.83 -16.52
C ARG A 553 4.02 -28.76 -15.20
N THR A 554 3.34 -29.21 -14.15
CA THR A 554 3.99 -29.52 -12.89
C THR A 554 4.58 -30.93 -12.96
N LYS A 555 5.67 -31.21 -12.24
CA LYS A 555 6.05 -32.61 -11.96
C LYS A 555 4.81 -33.37 -11.46
N ALA A 556 4.55 -34.56 -12.04
CA ALA A 556 3.45 -35.42 -11.62
C ALA A 556 3.52 -35.63 -10.11
N VAL A 557 2.54 -35.08 -9.40
CA VAL A 557 2.30 -35.42 -8.00
C VAL A 557 1.63 -36.78 -8.04
N SER A 558 2.42 -37.86 -7.96
CA SER A 558 1.87 -39.09 -7.43
C SER A 558 1.22 -38.74 -6.09
N THR A 559 0.10 -39.34 -5.78
CA THR A 559 -0.63 -39.21 -4.50
C THR A 559 0.18 -39.61 -3.25
N GLU A 560 1.51 -39.66 -3.37
CA GLU A 560 2.52 -39.69 -2.33
C GLU A 560 3.66 -38.73 -2.69
N SER A 561 3.42 -37.40 -2.74
CA SER A 561 4.53 -36.44 -2.82
C SER A 561 5.17 -36.27 -1.43
N HIS A 562 5.88 -37.31 -1.02
CA HIS A 562 7.15 -37.12 -0.35
C HIS A 562 8.17 -36.65 -1.40
N ILE A 563 9.16 -35.88 -0.90
CA ILE A 563 10.40 -35.40 -1.55
C ILE A 563 10.24 -33.99 -2.16
N ALA A 564 10.96 -32.96 -1.69
CA ALA A 564 12.28 -32.98 -1.06
C ALA A 564 12.26 -32.62 0.44
N GLY A 565 12.34 -33.66 1.26
CA GLY A 565 12.74 -33.64 2.66
C GLY A 565 13.38 -34.99 2.91
N THR A 566 14.71 -35.03 2.88
CA THR A 566 15.51 -36.26 3.02
C THR A 566 15.33 -36.81 4.43
N ARG A 567 14.54 -37.88 4.60
CA ARG A 567 14.57 -38.70 5.81
C ARG A 567 15.85 -39.54 5.78
N VAL A 568 16.81 -39.18 6.61
CA VAL A 568 17.83 -40.13 7.08
C VAL A 568 17.16 -41.00 8.13
N HIS A 569 16.80 -42.23 7.77
CA HIS A 569 16.54 -43.28 8.74
C HIS A 569 17.89 -43.92 9.06
N LEU A 570 18.38 -43.71 10.28
CA LEU A 570 19.41 -44.57 10.86
C LEU A 570 18.71 -45.86 11.27
N ASP A 571 19.06 -46.95 10.61
CA ASP A 571 18.77 -48.30 11.07
C ASP A 571 19.57 -48.56 12.34
N GLY A 572 18.86 -48.83 13.44
CA GLY A 572 19.39 -49.50 14.60
C GLY A 572 18.68 -50.85 14.72
N GLU A 573 19.34 -51.92 14.28
CA GLU A 573 19.03 -53.27 14.71
C GLU A 573 19.94 -53.67 15.88
N LYS A 574 19.26 -54.17 16.94
CA LYS A 574 19.71 -54.90 18.14
C LYS A 574 20.18 -54.10 19.35
#